data_AF-A0A0W8GA40-F1
#
_entry.id   AF-A0A0W8GA40-F1
#
_cell.length_a   1.000
_cell.length_b   1.000
_cell.length_c   1.000
_cell.angle_alpha   90.00
_cell.angle_beta   90.00
_cell.angle_gamma   90.00
#
_symmetry.space_group_name_H-M   'P 1'
#
loop_
_entity.id
_entity.type
_entity.pdbx_description
1 polymer ?
#
loop_
_entity_poly.entity_id
_entity_poly.type
_entity_poly.pdbx_seq_one_letter_code
_entity_poly.pdbx_strand_id
1 'polypeptide(L)'
;MSGQLDYEINKELGECYLFMGDLDKAEEYYHKAMGDDGVFAEPHLGLATIAVQRGELDLAMGHYRKAADLEPGDRSYAGMALIEMERGETEAAFTHFGMALAVNPENLVALFGMVRLAYANGRVQDALPHLKDYLTVDPLKNEVRFTLAGCLMTLGRHEEAREQLQTILEQEPGNQPAMELSEQLRQVAA
;
A
#
# COMPACT_ATOMS: atom_id res chain seq x y z
N MET A 1 -18.82 14.69 -25.71
CA MET A 1 -19.69 14.04 -24.70
C MET A 1 -19.77 12.53 -24.87
N SER A 2 -19.71 11.96 -26.09
CA SER A 2 -19.72 10.49 -26.28
C SER A 2 -18.47 9.79 -25.72
N GLY A 3 -17.27 10.29 -26.02
CA GLY A 3 -16.02 9.61 -25.63
C GLY A 3 -15.80 9.47 -24.12
N GLN A 4 -16.28 10.41 -23.30
CA GLN A 4 -16.18 10.31 -21.85
C GLN A 4 -17.15 9.26 -21.28
N LEU A 5 -18.36 9.15 -21.83
CA LEU A 5 -19.31 8.11 -21.42
C LEU A 5 -18.82 6.73 -21.85
N ASP A 6 -18.25 6.62 -23.05
CA ASP A 6 -17.65 5.37 -23.53
C ASP A 6 -16.44 4.97 -22.67
N TYR A 7 -15.61 5.92 -22.26
CA TYR A 7 -14.54 5.69 -21.28
C TYR A 7 -15.07 5.08 -19.98
N GLU A 8 -16.02 5.76 -19.32
CA GLU A 8 -16.53 5.34 -18.02
C GLU A 8 -17.15 3.92 -18.09
N ILE A 9 -17.95 3.65 -19.12
CA ILE A 9 -18.58 2.33 -19.28
C ILE A 9 -17.52 1.23 -19.45
N ASN A 10 -16.52 1.46 -20.30
CA ASN A 10 -15.48 0.47 -20.53
C ASN A 10 -14.57 0.30 -19.31
N LYS A 11 -14.28 1.38 -18.57
CA LYS A 11 -13.53 1.33 -17.30
C LYS A 11 -14.25 0.47 -16.26
N GLU A 12 -15.53 0.73 -16.03
CA GLU A 12 -16.36 -0.01 -15.07
C GLU A 12 -16.52 -1.49 -15.47
N LEU A 13 -16.66 -1.79 -16.77
CA LEU A 13 -16.67 -3.17 -17.25
C LEU A 13 -15.32 -3.86 -17.02
N GLY A 14 -14.21 -3.17 -17.27
CA GLY A 14 -12.87 -3.67 -16.98
C GLY A 14 -12.70 -4.03 -15.51
N GLU A 15 -13.13 -3.15 -14.60
CA GLU A 15 -13.10 -3.38 -13.16
C GLU A 15 -13.99 -4.56 -12.74
N CYS A 16 -15.20 -4.68 -13.29
CA CYS A 16 -16.07 -5.82 -13.05
C CYS A 16 -15.43 -7.15 -13.46
N TYR A 17 -14.84 -7.23 -14.66
CA TYR A 17 -14.21 -8.45 -15.14
C TYR A 17 -12.94 -8.78 -14.37
N LEU A 18 -12.16 -7.77 -13.95
CA LEU A 18 -11.00 -7.95 -13.09
C LEU A 18 -11.40 -8.56 -11.76
N PHE A 19 -12.48 -8.06 -11.14
CA PHE A 19 -13.02 -8.61 -9.90
C PHE A 19 -13.51 -10.07 -10.05
N MET A 20 -14.07 -10.42 -11.22
CA MET A 20 -14.47 -11.79 -11.54
C MET A 20 -13.31 -12.72 -11.88
N GLY A 21 -12.08 -12.19 -12.03
CA GLY A 21 -10.90 -12.94 -12.45
C GLY A 21 -10.85 -13.28 -13.95
N ASP A 22 -11.75 -12.71 -14.76
CA ASP A 22 -11.73 -12.84 -16.22
C ASP A 22 -10.78 -11.80 -16.81
N LEU A 23 -9.48 -12.09 -16.70
CA LEU A 23 -8.40 -11.15 -17.02
C LEU A 23 -8.39 -10.72 -18.49
N ASP A 24 -8.76 -11.64 -19.40
CA ASP A 24 -8.76 -11.37 -20.83
C ASP A 24 -9.85 -10.34 -21.19
N LYS A 25 -11.05 -10.47 -20.63
CA LYS A 25 -12.08 -9.45 -20.81
C LYS A 25 -11.75 -8.16 -20.09
N ALA A 26 -11.20 -8.23 -18.88
CA ALA A 26 -10.79 -7.03 -18.15
C ALA A 26 -9.81 -6.19 -18.99
N GLU A 27 -8.80 -6.84 -19.57
CA GLU A 27 -7.82 -6.23 -20.47
C GLU A 27 -8.48 -5.63 -21.71
N GLU A 28 -9.38 -6.37 -22.37
CA GLU A 28 -10.14 -5.87 -23.54
C GLU A 28 -10.88 -4.55 -23.21
N TYR A 29 -11.57 -4.51 -22.08
CA TYR A 29 -12.34 -3.34 -21.67
C TYR A 29 -11.46 -2.19 -21.20
N TYR A 30 -10.34 -2.45 -20.53
CA TYR A 30 -9.38 -1.38 -20.22
C TYR A 30 -8.73 -0.80 -21.48
N HIS A 31 -8.43 -1.60 -22.49
CA HIS A 31 -7.97 -1.08 -23.79
C HIS A 31 -9.03 -0.21 -24.47
N LYS A 32 -10.30 -0.61 -24.43
CA LYS A 32 -11.41 0.22 -24.94
C LYS A 32 -11.55 1.53 -24.16
N ALA A 33 -11.37 1.50 -22.83
CA ALA A 33 -11.42 2.68 -21.99
C ALA A 33 -10.27 3.66 -22.28
N MET A 34 -9.08 3.14 -22.57
CA MET A 34 -7.92 3.97 -22.91
C MET A 34 -8.14 4.82 -24.17
N GLY A 35 -8.89 4.29 -25.14
CA GLY A 35 -9.14 4.94 -26.43
C GLY A 35 -7.84 5.24 -27.20
N ASP A 36 -7.95 6.06 -28.26
CA ASP A 36 -6.80 6.44 -29.08
C ASP A 36 -5.93 7.53 -28.44
N ASP A 37 -6.50 8.36 -27.56
CA ASP A 37 -5.83 9.52 -26.98
C ASP A 37 -5.11 9.22 -25.65
N GLY A 38 -5.39 8.08 -24.99
CA GLY A 38 -4.63 7.58 -23.84
C GLY A 38 -4.42 8.58 -22.69
N VAL A 39 -5.46 9.35 -22.35
CA VAL A 39 -5.37 10.49 -21.41
C VAL A 39 -5.68 10.09 -19.95
N PHE A 40 -6.29 8.92 -19.72
CA PHE A 40 -6.75 8.50 -18.39
C PHE A 40 -5.79 7.51 -17.71
N ALA A 41 -5.56 7.70 -16.41
CA ALA A 41 -4.62 6.90 -15.63
C ALA A 41 -5.20 5.52 -15.22
N GLU A 42 -6.50 5.43 -15.02
CA GLU A 42 -7.19 4.26 -14.46
C GLU A 42 -7.12 3.02 -15.34
N PRO A 43 -7.28 3.10 -16.69
CA PRO A 43 -7.06 1.94 -17.54
C PRO A 43 -5.64 1.38 -17.44
N HIS A 44 -4.64 2.25 -17.28
CA HIS A 44 -3.27 1.81 -17.05
C HIS A 44 -3.09 1.14 -15.69
N LEU A 45 -3.76 1.61 -14.62
CA LEU A 45 -3.77 0.91 -13.33
C LEU A 45 -4.41 -0.49 -13.43
N GLY A 46 -5.51 -0.61 -14.18
CA GLY A 46 -6.17 -1.89 -14.44
C GLY A 46 -5.26 -2.88 -15.18
N LEU A 47 -4.66 -2.44 -16.28
CA LEU A 47 -3.72 -3.24 -17.06
C LEU A 47 -2.46 -3.61 -16.28
N ALA A 48 -1.94 -2.69 -15.45
CA ALA A 48 -0.82 -3.00 -14.55
C ALA A 48 -1.18 -4.12 -13.58
N THR A 49 -2.39 -4.08 -13.00
CA THR A 49 -2.89 -5.11 -12.09
C THR A 49 -3.02 -6.47 -12.78
N ILE A 50 -3.51 -6.50 -14.01
CA ILE A 50 -3.59 -7.72 -14.83
C ILE A 50 -2.19 -8.28 -15.12
N ALA A 51 -1.25 -7.42 -15.53
CA ALA A 51 0.13 -7.81 -15.79
C ALA A 51 0.81 -8.39 -14.53
N VAL A 52 0.60 -7.80 -13.35
CA VAL A 52 1.07 -8.38 -12.06
C VAL A 52 0.49 -9.78 -11.84
N GLN A 53 -0.81 -9.97 -12.04
CA GLN A 53 -1.45 -11.29 -11.85
C GLN A 53 -0.93 -12.35 -12.83
N ARG A 54 -0.49 -11.95 -14.02
CA ARG A 54 0.16 -12.82 -15.01
C ARG A 54 1.66 -13.02 -14.78
N GLY A 55 2.27 -12.34 -13.80
CA GLY A 55 3.71 -12.37 -13.54
C GLY A 55 4.54 -11.53 -14.52
N GLU A 56 3.91 -10.67 -15.31
CA GLU A 56 4.52 -9.83 -16.34
C GLU A 56 5.00 -8.50 -15.72
N LEU A 57 5.92 -8.58 -14.75
CA LEU A 57 6.28 -7.45 -13.90
C LEU A 57 6.86 -6.24 -14.65
N ASP A 58 7.59 -6.46 -15.76
CA ASP A 58 8.10 -5.35 -16.58
C ASP A 58 6.98 -4.60 -17.31
N LEU A 59 5.97 -5.32 -17.79
CA LEU A 59 4.81 -4.72 -18.42
C LEU A 59 3.99 -3.94 -17.37
N ALA A 60 3.80 -4.53 -16.19
CA ALA A 60 3.14 -3.87 -15.07
C ALA A 60 3.84 -2.56 -14.67
N MET A 61 5.17 -2.59 -14.55
CA MET A 61 5.98 -1.40 -14.25
C MET A 61 5.79 -0.30 -15.31
N GLY A 62 5.74 -0.67 -16.59
CA GLY A 62 5.47 0.26 -17.69
C GLY A 62 4.09 0.92 -17.56
N HIS A 63 3.06 0.15 -17.24
CA HIS A 63 1.71 0.66 -17.03
C HIS A 63 1.58 1.53 -15.78
N TYR A 64 2.18 1.15 -14.64
CA TYR A 64 2.16 2.00 -13.46
C TYR A 64 2.87 3.33 -13.68
N ARG A 65 4.02 3.33 -14.38
CA ARG A 65 4.72 4.57 -14.74
C ARG A 65 3.84 5.46 -15.62
N LYS A 66 3.20 4.88 -16.64
CA LYS A 66 2.31 5.63 -17.52
C LYS A 66 1.10 6.21 -16.77
N ALA A 67 0.53 5.46 -15.83
CA ALA A 67 -0.53 5.95 -14.95
C ALA A 67 -0.03 7.14 -14.11
N ALA A 68 1.14 7.02 -13.47
CA ALA A 68 1.74 8.09 -12.66
C ALA A 68 2.11 9.34 -13.47
N ASP A 69 2.53 9.19 -14.73
CA ASP A 69 2.83 10.30 -15.65
C ASP A 69 1.57 11.08 -16.05
N LEU A 70 0.43 10.39 -16.18
CA LEU A 70 -0.87 11.00 -16.49
C LEU A 70 -1.47 11.67 -15.24
N GLU A 71 -1.48 10.95 -14.14
CA GLU A 71 -1.95 11.42 -12.84
C GLU A 71 -1.12 10.79 -11.71
N PRO A 72 -0.34 11.59 -10.96
CA PRO A 72 0.33 11.12 -9.77
C PRO A 72 -0.67 10.51 -8.77
N GLY A 73 -0.56 9.21 -8.52
CA GLY A 73 -1.54 8.46 -7.75
C GLY A 73 -0.88 7.50 -6.75
N ASP A 74 -1.50 7.33 -5.59
CA ASP A 74 -1.01 6.42 -4.56
C ASP A 74 -0.94 4.97 -5.04
N ARG A 75 -1.93 4.52 -5.82
CA ARG A 75 -2.00 3.18 -6.40
C ARG A 75 -0.86 2.89 -7.38
N SER A 76 -0.51 3.84 -8.25
CA SER A 76 0.60 3.64 -9.20
C SER A 76 1.93 3.59 -8.48
N TYR A 77 2.17 4.51 -7.54
CA TYR A 77 3.40 4.50 -6.74
C TYR A 77 3.53 3.24 -5.87
N ALA A 78 2.46 2.80 -5.19
CA ALA A 78 2.48 1.58 -4.41
C ALA A 78 2.73 0.34 -5.28
N GLY A 79 2.16 0.28 -6.49
CA GLY A 79 2.39 -0.78 -7.46
C GLY A 79 3.85 -0.87 -7.93
N MET A 80 4.45 0.27 -8.29
CA MET A 80 5.88 0.33 -8.64
C MET A 80 6.76 -0.12 -7.47
N ALA A 81 6.48 0.38 -6.27
CA ALA A 81 7.24 0.04 -5.08
C ALA A 81 7.19 -1.46 -4.75
N LEU A 82 6.05 -2.12 -4.95
CA LEU A 82 5.92 -3.57 -4.74
C LEU A 82 6.78 -4.36 -5.74
N ILE A 83 6.80 -3.96 -7.00
CA ILE A 83 7.62 -4.62 -8.03
C ILE A 83 9.12 -4.40 -7.73
N GLU A 84 9.52 -3.19 -7.36
CA GLU A 84 10.89 -2.86 -6.98
C GLU A 84 11.31 -3.64 -5.72
N MET A 85 10.41 -3.79 -4.75
CA MET A 85 10.63 -4.59 -3.55
C MET A 85 10.89 -6.07 -3.90
N GLU A 86 10.14 -6.63 -4.85
CA GLU A 86 10.33 -8.00 -5.34
C GLU A 86 11.66 -8.17 -6.08
N ARG A 87 12.12 -7.13 -6.79
CA ARG A 87 13.42 -7.09 -7.49
C ARG A 87 14.61 -6.83 -6.57
N GLY A 88 14.38 -6.50 -5.31
CA GLY A 88 15.44 -6.11 -4.36
C GLY A 88 15.94 -4.68 -4.55
N GLU A 89 15.22 -3.86 -5.32
CA GLU A 89 15.53 -2.44 -5.60
C GLU A 89 15.08 -1.56 -4.41
N THR A 90 15.70 -1.80 -3.26
CA THR A 90 15.26 -1.30 -1.95
C THR A 90 15.06 0.22 -1.90
N GLU A 91 16.02 1.01 -2.40
CA GLU A 91 15.92 2.48 -2.34
C GLU A 91 14.82 3.04 -3.24
N ALA A 92 14.61 2.44 -4.41
CA ALA A 92 13.53 2.82 -5.31
C ALA A 92 12.16 2.51 -4.66
N ALA A 93 12.03 1.30 -4.10
CA ALA A 93 10.81 0.88 -3.42
C ALA A 93 10.46 1.79 -2.23
N PHE A 94 11.44 2.18 -1.41
CA PHE A 94 11.22 3.15 -0.33
C PHE A 94 10.74 4.50 -0.87
N THR A 95 11.36 4.98 -1.94
CA THR A 95 10.99 6.26 -2.57
C THR A 95 9.55 6.22 -3.05
N HIS A 96 9.16 5.19 -3.81
CA HIS A 96 7.80 5.08 -4.33
C HIS A 96 6.76 4.78 -3.24
N PHE A 97 7.06 3.99 -2.21
CA PHE A 97 6.15 3.87 -1.07
C PHE A 97 5.94 5.22 -0.36
N GLY A 98 7.01 6.01 -0.18
CA GLY A 98 6.92 7.34 0.41
C GLY A 98 6.07 8.29 -0.45
N MET A 99 6.21 8.24 -1.78
CA MET A 99 5.37 9.00 -2.70
C MET A 99 3.91 8.57 -2.62
N ALA A 100 3.62 7.27 -2.53
CA ALA A 100 2.27 6.77 -2.37
C ALA A 100 1.61 7.30 -1.09
N LEU A 101 2.35 7.27 0.03
CA LEU A 101 1.89 7.76 1.34
C LEU A 101 1.78 9.29 1.41
N ALA A 102 2.55 10.02 0.59
CA ALA A 102 2.41 11.46 0.46
C ALA A 102 1.13 11.85 -0.30
N VAL A 103 0.71 11.04 -1.29
CA VAL A 103 -0.57 11.23 -2.00
C VAL A 103 -1.75 10.80 -1.13
N ASN A 104 -1.65 9.63 -0.50
CA ASN A 104 -2.68 9.07 0.36
C ASN A 104 -2.04 8.41 1.60
N PRO A 105 -2.05 9.10 2.75
CA PRO A 105 -1.52 8.56 3.99
C PRO A 105 -2.24 7.27 4.44
N GLU A 106 -3.49 7.04 4.03
CA GLU A 106 -4.29 5.88 4.41
C GLU A 106 -4.05 4.65 3.51
N ASN A 107 -3.11 4.71 2.56
CA ASN A 107 -2.77 3.58 1.70
C ASN A 107 -2.03 2.48 2.50
N LEU A 108 -2.79 1.53 3.03
CA LEU A 108 -2.27 0.41 3.84
C LEU A 108 -1.31 -0.50 3.07
N VAL A 109 -1.48 -0.63 1.75
CA VAL A 109 -0.57 -1.42 0.91
C VAL A 109 0.82 -0.79 0.91
N ALA A 110 0.89 0.52 0.70
CA ALA A 110 2.15 1.26 0.75
C ALA A 110 2.75 1.27 2.16
N LEU A 111 1.93 1.50 3.19
CA LEU A 111 2.37 1.58 4.57
C LEU A 111 2.99 0.26 5.05
N PHE A 112 2.27 -0.85 4.90
CA PHE A 112 2.76 -2.15 5.33
C PHE A 112 3.86 -2.69 4.39
N GLY A 113 3.82 -2.36 3.10
CA GLY A 113 4.90 -2.63 2.16
C GLY A 113 6.21 -1.98 2.61
N MET A 114 6.16 -0.69 2.97
CA MET A 114 7.32 0.04 3.49
C MET A 114 7.80 -0.54 4.82
N VAL A 115 6.90 -0.85 5.75
CA VAL A 115 7.29 -1.46 7.04
C VAL A 115 7.99 -2.79 6.82
N ARG A 116 7.46 -3.66 5.95
CA ARG A 116 8.09 -4.95 5.61
C ARG A 116 9.48 -4.75 5.01
N LEU A 117 9.62 -3.82 4.06
CA LEU A 117 10.91 -3.50 3.45
C LEU A 117 11.90 -2.93 4.48
N ALA A 118 11.41 -2.12 5.43
CA ALA A 118 12.20 -1.55 6.52
C ALA A 118 12.72 -2.60 7.50
N TYR A 119 11.90 -3.59 7.87
CA TYR A 119 12.38 -4.72 8.65
C TYR A 119 13.45 -5.52 7.93
N ALA A 120 13.22 -5.85 6.65
CA ALA A 120 14.15 -6.65 5.86
C ALA A 120 15.54 -6.00 5.70
N ASN A 121 15.59 -4.66 5.74
CA ASN A 121 16.81 -3.89 5.51
C ASN A 121 17.35 -3.17 6.77
N GLY A 122 16.78 -3.45 7.96
CA GLY A 122 17.21 -2.81 9.21
C GLY A 122 16.94 -1.31 9.29
N ARG A 123 16.02 -0.80 8.47
CA ARG A 123 15.65 0.63 8.36
C ARG A 123 14.33 0.95 9.06
N VAL A 124 13.98 0.20 10.12
CA VAL A 124 12.68 0.31 10.83
C VAL A 124 12.37 1.73 11.30
N GLN A 125 13.40 2.51 11.65
CA GLN A 125 13.26 3.92 12.05
C GLN A 125 12.57 4.77 10.97
N ASP A 126 12.81 4.48 9.69
CA ASP A 126 12.31 5.27 8.56
C ASP A 126 10.80 5.09 8.34
N ALA A 127 10.22 3.99 8.82
CA ALA A 127 8.78 3.72 8.69
C ALA A 127 7.95 4.40 9.80
N LEU A 128 8.56 4.84 10.90
CA LEU A 128 7.85 5.41 12.05
C LEU A 128 7.05 6.68 11.73
N PRO A 129 7.58 7.67 10.97
CA PRO A 129 6.82 8.87 10.65
C PRO A 129 5.53 8.53 9.91
N HIS A 130 5.59 7.64 8.92
CA HIS A 130 4.43 7.23 8.14
C HIS A 130 3.34 6.52 8.96
N LEU A 131 3.74 5.65 9.90
CA LEU A 131 2.81 5.00 10.83
C LEU A 131 2.13 6.00 11.77
N LYS A 132 2.90 7.00 12.25
CA LYS A 132 2.37 8.07 13.09
C LYS A 132 1.42 8.97 12.32
N ASP A 133 1.79 9.37 11.10
CA ASP A 133 0.98 10.19 10.21
C ASP A 133 -0.35 9.50 9.89
N TYR A 134 -0.34 8.21 9.54
CA TYR A 134 -1.58 7.42 9.37
C TYR A 134 -2.49 7.54 10.60
N LEU A 135 -1.94 7.35 11.81
CA LEU A 135 -2.73 7.39 13.05
C LEU A 135 -3.20 8.80 13.45
N THR A 136 -2.70 9.87 12.81
CA THR A 136 -3.30 11.20 12.92
C THR A 136 -4.58 11.32 12.09
N VAL A 137 -4.68 10.56 10.99
CA VAL A 137 -5.84 10.52 10.09
C VAL A 137 -6.89 9.55 10.60
N ASP A 138 -6.48 8.33 10.93
CA ASP A 138 -7.35 7.29 11.52
C ASP A 138 -6.77 6.78 12.85
N PRO A 139 -7.11 7.45 13.98
CA PRO A 139 -6.64 7.06 15.31
C PRO A 139 -7.21 5.72 15.81
N LEU A 140 -8.24 5.17 15.17
CA LEU A 140 -8.92 3.95 15.63
C LEU A 140 -8.39 2.68 14.93
N LYS A 141 -7.46 2.82 14.00
CA LYS A 141 -6.85 1.69 13.30
C LYS A 141 -5.84 0.93 14.17
N ASN A 142 -6.35 0.03 15.01
CA ASN A 142 -5.53 -0.78 15.93
C ASN A 142 -4.47 -1.63 15.22
N GLU A 143 -4.71 -2.07 13.99
CA GLU A 143 -3.73 -2.80 13.17
C GLU A 143 -2.46 -1.96 12.90
N VAL A 144 -2.63 -0.69 12.54
CA VAL A 144 -1.51 0.25 12.31
C VAL A 144 -0.83 0.60 13.62
N ARG A 145 -1.62 0.80 14.69
CA ARG A 145 -1.10 1.05 16.05
C ARG A 145 -0.25 -0.12 16.56
N PHE A 146 -0.69 -1.36 16.31
CA PHE A 146 0.06 -2.56 16.66
C PHE A 146 1.36 -2.65 15.87
N THR A 147 1.32 -2.32 14.58
CA THR A 147 2.51 -2.26 13.72
C THR A 147 3.51 -1.23 14.24
N LEU A 148 3.04 -0.04 14.65
CA LEU A 148 3.86 0.98 15.29
C LEU A 148 4.51 0.48 16.59
N ALA A 149 3.75 -0.20 17.44
CA ALA A 149 4.28 -0.80 18.66
C ALA A 149 5.40 -1.82 18.36
N GLY A 150 5.22 -2.69 17.35
CA GLY A 150 6.24 -3.63 16.90
C GLY A 150 7.52 -2.95 16.40
N CYS A 151 7.38 -1.86 15.62
CA CYS A 151 8.52 -1.08 15.14
C CYS A 151 9.29 -0.45 16.31
N LEU A 152 8.57 0.13 17.27
CA LEU A 152 9.15 0.73 18.48
C LEU A 152 9.87 -0.32 19.35
N MET A 153 9.30 -1.51 19.51
CA MET A 153 9.93 -2.64 20.19
C MET A 153 11.27 -3.01 19.56
N THR A 154 11.31 -3.12 18.23
CA THR A 154 12.53 -3.47 17.47
C THR A 154 13.63 -2.43 17.62
N LEU A 155 13.25 -1.17 17.81
CA LEU A 155 14.17 -0.04 18.03
C LEU A 155 14.55 0.14 19.52
N GLY A 156 14.09 -0.72 20.42
CA GLY A 156 14.33 -0.60 21.87
C GLY A 156 13.56 0.54 22.54
N ARG A 157 12.59 1.15 21.85
CA ARG A 157 11.76 2.26 22.34
C ARG A 157 10.56 1.71 23.12
N HIS A 158 10.88 0.95 24.17
CA HIS A 158 9.93 0.16 24.95
C HIS A 158 8.80 0.99 25.57
N GLU A 159 9.11 2.18 26.06
CA GLU A 159 8.10 3.02 26.73
C GLU A 159 7.05 3.54 25.74
N GLU A 160 7.47 3.98 24.56
CA GLU A 160 6.53 4.40 23.52
C GLU A 160 5.72 3.21 22.98
N ALA A 161 6.33 2.02 22.87
CA ALA A 161 5.60 0.81 22.48
C ALA A 161 4.51 0.47 23.52
N ARG A 162 4.82 0.62 24.81
CA ARG A 162 3.88 0.41 25.93
C ARG A 162 2.65 1.31 25.81
N GLU A 163 2.86 2.58 25.53
CA GLU A 163 1.78 3.55 25.33
C GLU A 163 0.86 3.14 24.17
N GLN A 164 1.44 2.74 23.03
CA GLN A 164 0.64 2.29 21.89
C GLN A 164 -0.19 1.04 22.21
N LEU A 165 0.40 0.06 22.88
CA LEU A 165 -0.29 -1.18 23.27
C LEU A 165 -1.40 -0.91 24.30
N GLN A 166 -1.15 -0.01 25.25
CA GLN A 166 -2.16 0.40 26.21
C GLN A 166 -3.38 1.00 25.51
N THR A 167 -3.17 1.89 24.54
CA THR A 167 -4.29 2.45 23.77
C THR A 167 -5.08 1.38 23.01
N ILE A 168 -4.42 0.36 22.43
CA ILE A 168 -5.13 -0.77 21.82
C ILE A 168 -6.00 -1.49 22.85
N LEU A 169 -5.46 -1.80 24.03
CA LEU A 169 -6.16 -2.55 25.07
C LEU A 169 -7.28 -1.74 25.76
N GLU A 170 -7.18 -0.41 25.77
CA GLU A 170 -8.27 0.47 26.22
C GLU A 170 -9.46 0.44 25.25
N GLN A 171 -9.20 0.36 23.94
CA GLN A 171 -10.23 0.29 22.91
C GLN A 171 -10.78 -1.13 22.74
N GLU A 172 -9.90 -2.13 22.80
CA GLU A 172 -10.17 -3.55 22.60
C GLU A 172 -9.48 -4.38 23.70
N PRO A 173 -10.08 -4.51 24.91
CA PRO A 173 -9.47 -5.24 26.02
C PRO A 173 -9.17 -6.72 25.73
N GLY A 174 -9.80 -7.31 24.72
CA GLY A 174 -9.63 -8.70 24.29
C GLY A 174 -8.64 -8.89 23.14
N ASN A 175 -7.91 -7.85 22.71
CA ASN A 175 -6.96 -7.92 21.61
C ASN A 175 -5.75 -8.80 22.00
N GLN A 176 -5.82 -10.09 21.65
CA GLN A 176 -4.79 -11.08 22.03
C GLN A 176 -3.38 -10.70 21.58
N PRO A 177 -3.14 -10.26 20.32
CA PRO A 177 -1.81 -9.84 19.90
C PRO A 177 -1.24 -8.71 20.77
N ALA A 178 -2.04 -7.71 21.12
CA ALA A 178 -1.59 -6.61 21.97
C ALA A 178 -1.30 -7.05 23.41
N MET A 179 -2.08 -7.99 23.96
CA MET A 179 -1.82 -8.57 25.28
C MET A 179 -0.50 -9.34 25.31
N GLU A 180 -0.27 -10.22 24.34
CA GLU A 180 0.97 -11.01 24.23
C GLU A 180 2.21 -10.12 24.11
N LEU A 181 2.15 -9.11 23.24
CA LEU A 181 3.28 -8.19 23.07
C LEU A 181 3.50 -7.30 24.31
N SER A 182 2.43 -6.91 25.01
CA SER A 182 2.52 -6.18 26.29
C SER A 182 3.19 -7.02 27.38
N GLU A 183 2.89 -8.32 27.44
CA GLU A 183 3.51 -9.24 28.39
C GLU A 183 4.99 -9.46 28.08
N GLN A 184 5.35 -9.68 26.81
CA GLN A 184 6.75 -9.76 26.39
C GLN A 184 7.53 -8.50 26.79
N LEU A 185 6.95 -7.32 26.59
CA LEU A 185 7.57 -6.05 26.96
C LEU A 185 7.85 -5.93 28.47
N ARG A 186 6.93 -6.41 29.32
CA ARG A 186 7.15 -6.43 30.78
C ARG A 186 8.31 -7.32 31.18
N GLN A 187 8.51 -8.44 30.49
CA GLN A 187 9.61 -9.36 30.78
C GLN A 187 10.97 -8.80 30.36
N VAL A 188 11.02 -7.98 29.31
CA VAL A 188 12.25 -7.34 28.82
C VAL A 188 12.66 -6.12 29.66
N ALA A 189 11.68 -5.43 30.27
CA ALA A 189 11.91 -4.22 31.07
C ALA A 189 12.12 -4.49 32.59
N ALA A 190 12.06 -5.75 33.03
CA ALA A 190 12.27 -6.19 34.41
C ALA A 190 13.73 -6.63 34.64
#